data_AF-A0A920QJQ2-F1
#
_entry.id   AF-A0A920QJQ2-F1
#
_cell.length_a   1.000
_cell.length_b   1.000
_cell.length_c   1.000
_cell.angle_alpha   90.00
_cell.angle_beta   90.00
_cell.angle_gamma   90.00
#
_symmetry.space_group_name_H-M   'P 1'
#
loop_
_entity.id
_entity.type
_entity.pdbx_description
1 polymer ?
#
loop_
_entity_poly.entity_id
_entity_poly.type
_entity_poly.pdbx_seq_one_letter_code
_entity_poly.pdbx_strand_id
1 'polypeptide(L)'
;MLMRIQTYSLQGSYYYAQILAEEMLNQFHDYAPVRRELLRIKFAQQQWPEAQAMLAQLKAKNTLSPEDQLIEAYLLIHQKQENEARQRFESILEKKPKNVDAIMGLAVQLLEKDFWRIPQLA
;
A
#
# COMPACT_ATOMS: atom_id res chain seq x y z
N MET A 1 2.66 22.13 -5.79
CA MET A 1 2.62 20.99 -6.75
C MET A 1 2.09 19.72 -6.07
N LEU A 2 2.62 19.32 -4.90
CA LEU A 2 2.11 18.17 -4.12
C LEU A 2 0.57 18.13 -3.93
N MET A 3 -0.06 19.24 -3.52
CA MET A 3 -1.52 19.28 -3.37
C MET A 3 -2.26 18.93 -4.66
N ARG A 4 -1.75 19.35 -5.84
CA ARG A 4 -2.38 19.01 -7.13
C ARG A 4 -2.26 17.53 -7.44
N ILE A 5 -1.09 16.93 -7.16
CA ILE A 5 -0.87 15.47 -7.30
C ILE A 5 -1.92 14.73 -6.46
N GLN A 6 -2.08 15.13 -5.19
CA GLN A 6 -3.05 14.53 -4.28
C GLN A 6 -4.48 14.71 -4.76
N THR A 7 -4.86 15.90 -5.21
CA THR A 7 -6.20 16.16 -5.76
C THR A 7 -6.50 15.27 -6.97
N TYR A 8 -5.58 15.18 -7.94
CA TYR A 8 -5.79 14.31 -9.11
C TYR A 8 -5.82 12.83 -8.73
N SER A 9 -4.99 12.40 -7.78
CA SER A 9 -4.99 11.02 -7.27
C SER A 9 -6.34 10.67 -6.64
N LEU A 10 -6.88 11.53 -5.76
CA LEU A 10 -8.18 11.35 -5.12
C LEU A 10 -9.36 11.35 -6.13
N GLN A 11 -9.23 12.10 -7.23
CA GLN A 11 -10.21 12.11 -8.31
C GLN A 11 -10.11 10.90 -9.24
N GLY A 12 -9.18 9.97 -9.00
CA GLY A 12 -8.89 8.85 -9.90
C GLY A 12 -8.23 9.27 -11.22
N SER A 13 -7.84 10.54 -11.35
CA SER A 13 -7.12 11.09 -12.50
C SER A 13 -5.64 10.72 -12.45
N TYR A 14 -5.36 9.42 -12.35
CA TYR A 14 -4.03 8.87 -12.08
C TYR A 14 -2.97 9.25 -13.11
N TYR A 15 -3.36 9.41 -14.39
CA TYR A 15 -2.45 9.86 -15.44
C TYR A 15 -1.83 11.23 -15.10
N TYR A 16 -2.67 12.24 -14.81
CA TYR A 16 -2.18 13.58 -14.46
C TYR A 16 -1.45 13.60 -13.12
N ALA A 17 -1.93 12.82 -12.14
CA ALA A 17 -1.27 12.71 -10.85
C ALA A 17 0.16 12.15 -10.99
N GLN A 18 0.33 11.11 -11.80
CA GLN A 18 1.62 10.47 -12.04
C GLN A 18 2.59 11.41 -12.78
N ILE A 19 2.15 12.06 -13.86
CA ILE A 19 3.01 13.00 -14.61
C ILE A 19 3.55 14.10 -13.69
N LEU A 20 2.67 14.74 -12.91
CA LEU A 20 3.07 15.80 -11.98
C LEU A 20 3.99 15.28 -10.86
N ALA A 21 3.79 14.05 -10.41
CA ALA A 21 4.65 13.43 -9.40
C ALA A 21 6.04 13.11 -9.94
N GLU A 22 6.13 12.58 -11.16
CA GLU A 22 7.41 12.31 -11.84
C GLU A 22 8.18 13.61 -12.12
N GLU A 23 7.50 14.65 -12.61
CA GLU A 23 8.09 15.99 -12.78
C GLU A 23 8.65 16.53 -11.45
N MET A 24 7.90 16.37 -10.36
CA MET A 24 8.34 16.85 -9.05
C MET A 24 9.52 16.05 -8.50
N LEU A 25 9.59 14.73 -8.76
CA LEU A 25 10.73 13.90 -8.37
C LEU A 25 11.98 14.15 -9.22
N ASN A 26 11.84 14.58 -10.48
CA ASN A 26 12.97 15.02 -11.30
C ASN A 26 13.66 16.27 -10.71
N GLN A 27 12.90 17.12 -10.01
CA GLN A 27 13.44 18.28 -9.30
C GLN A 27 13.91 17.91 -7.89
N PHE A 28 13.13 17.09 -7.18
CA PHE A 28 13.34 16.71 -5.79
C PHE A 28 13.42 15.18 -5.66
N HIS A 29 14.57 14.62 -6.02
CA HIS A 29 14.81 13.18 -6.15
C HIS A 29 14.48 12.36 -4.88
N ASP A 30 14.62 12.94 -3.69
CA ASP A 30 14.38 12.26 -2.41
C ASP A 30 13.19 12.85 -1.63
N TYR A 31 12.13 13.22 -2.35
CA TYR A 31 10.94 13.78 -1.71
C TYR A 31 9.90 12.70 -1.38
N ALA A 32 9.98 12.17 -0.16
CA ALA A 32 9.15 11.07 0.33
C ALA A 32 7.63 11.28 0.17
N PRO A 33 7.04 12.48 0.41
CA PRO A 33 5.60 12.69 0.20
C PRO A 33 5.14 12.42 -1.23
N VAL A 34 5.92 12.82 -2.25
CA VAL A 34 5.55 12.55 -3.66
C VAL A 34 5.74 11.09 -4.01
N ARG A 35 6.82 10.47 -3.52
CA ARG A 35 7.06 9.03 -3.70
C ARG A 35 5.93 8.19 -3.10
N ARG A 36 5.39 8.62 -1.96
CA ARG A 36 4.19 8.03 -1.34
C ARG A 36 2.94 8.18 -2.20
N GLU A 37 2.72 9.33 -2.82
CA GLU A 37 1.61 9.47 -3.76
C GLU A 37 1.78 8.55 -4.97
N LEU A 38 2.99 8.38 -5.50
CA LEU A 38 3.25 7.37 -6.54
C LEU A 38 2.97 5.95 -6.04
N LEU A 39 3.40 5.58 -4.83
CA LEU A 39 3.06 4.29 -4.22
C LEU A 39 1.55 4.06 -4.23
N ARG A 40 0.76 5.04 -3.77
CA ARG A 40 -0.72 4.96 -3.74
C ARG A 40 -1.33 4.83 -5.12
N ILE A 41 -0.86 5.63 -6.08
CA ILE A 41 -1.34 5.60 -7.47
C ILE A 41 -1.06 4.22 -8.08
N LYS A 42 0.18 3.72 -7.98
CA LYS A 42 0.57 2.40 -8.50
C LYS A 42 -0.22 1.27 -7.84
N PHE A 43 -0.40 1.33 -6.52
CA PHE A 43 -1.21 0.37 -5.79
C PHE A 43 -2.67 0.38 -6.25
N ALA A 44 -3.29 1.56 -6.37
CA ALA A 44 -4.68 1.70 -6.81
C ALA A 44 -4.90 1.22 -8.26
N GLN A 45 -3.89 1.36 -9.11
CA GLN A 45 -3.88 0.86 -10.49
C GLN A 45 -3.47 -0.61 -10.60
N GLN A 46 -3.28 -1.33 -9.48
CA GLN A 46 -2.85 -2.73 -9.45
C GLN A 46 -1.48 -2.97 -10.12
N GLN A 47 -0.65 -1.94 -10.20
CA GLN A 47 0.71 -1.99 -10.70
C GLN A 47 1.64 -2.47 -9.58
N TRP A 48 1.50 -3.74 -9.20
CA TRP A 48 2.15 -4.33 -8.03
C TRP A 48 3.68 -4.21 -8.03
N PRO A 49 4.39 -4.51 -9.14
CA PRO A 49 5.84 -4.37 -9.18
C PRO A 49 6.31 -2.93 -8.94
N GLU A 50 5.64 -1.95 -9.55
CA GLU A 50 5.95 -0.53 -9.42
C GLU A 50 5.61 0.00 -8.03
N ALA A 51 4.48 -0.42 -7.46
CA ALA A 51 4.12 -0.11 -6.08
C ALA A 51 5.19 -0.66 -5.12
N GLN A 52 5.61 -1.91 -5.30
CA GLN A 52 6.66 -2.52 -4.48
C GLN A 52 7.98 -1.76 -4.60
N ALA A 53 8.34 -1.28 -5.79
CA ALA A 53 9.55 -0.48 -6.00
C ALA A 53 9.48 0.86 -5.24
N MET A 54 8.35 1.56 -5.26
CA MET A 54 8.17 2.81 -4.52
C MET A 54 8.24 2.58 -3.00
N LEU A 55 7.59 1.50 -2.53
CA LEU A 55 7.61 1.11 -1.12
C LEU A 55 9.05 0.78 -0.65
N ALA A 56 9.80 0.02 -1.44
CA ALA A 56 11.19 -0.34 -1.12
C ALA A 56 12.08 0.90 -0.96
N GLN A 57 11.89 1.91 -1.80
CA GLN A 57 12.63 3.16 -1.72
C GLN A 57 12.25 3.99 -0.47
N LEU A 58 10.96 4.06 -0.12
CA LEU A 58 10.51 4.71 1.12
C LEU A 58 11.09 4.00 2.36
N LYS A 59 11.10 2.66 2.33
CA LYS A 59 11.65 1.80 3.38
C LYS A 59 13.16 1.97 3.54
N ALA A 60 13.91 1.97 2.43
CA ALA A 60 15.36 2.18 2.44
C ALA A 60 15.77 3.53 3.05
N LYS A 61 14.89 4.54 2.95
CA LYS A 61 15.08 5.88 3.53
C LYS A 61 14.52 6.03 4.94
N ASN A 62 13.93 4.98 5.52
CA ASN A 62 13.23 5.01 6.81
C ASN A 62 12.14 6.10 6.87
N THR A 63 11.44 6.35 5.75
CA THR A 63 10.41 7.38 5.63
C THR A 63 8.99 6.82 5.52
N LEU A 64 8.80 5.53 5.85
CA LEU A 64 7.48 4.89 5.86
C LEU A 64 6.54 5.56 6.86
N SER A 65 5.38 5.96 6.37
CA SER A 65 4.24 6.36 7.19
C SER A 65 3.41 5.13 7.61
N PRO A 66 2.52 5.27 8.61
CA PRO A 66 1.57 4.21 8.95
C PRO A 66 0.71 3.77 7.76
N GLU A 67 0.34 4.69 6.87
CA GLU A 67 -0.45 4.38 5.68
C GLU A 67 0.37 3.58 4.65
N ASP A 68 1.68 3.82 4.56
CA ASP A 68 2.57 3.01 3.69
C ASP A 68 2.72 1.58 4.22
N GLN A 69 2.67 1.39 5.55
CA GLN A 69 2.72 0.07 6.18
C GLN A 69 1.46 -0.75 5.89
N LEU A 70 0.30 -0.11 5.78
CA LEU A 70 -0.93 -0.78 5.31
C LEU A 70 -0.77 -1.26 3.87
N ILE A 71 -0.24 -0.42 2.98
CA ILE A 71 0.02 -0.80 1.59
C ILE A 71 1.07 -1.93 1.53
N GLU A 72 2.10 -1.92 2.37
CA GLU A 72 3.05 -3.05 2.50
C GLU A 72 2.32 -4.35 2.83
N ALA A 73 1.40 -4.35 3.79
CA ALA A 73 0.66 -5.54 4.17
C ALA A 73 -0.20 -6.09 3.02
N TYR A 74 -0.90 -5.23 2.27
CA TYR A 74 -1.67 -5.67 1.10
C TYR A 74 -0.79 -6.17 -0.05
N LEU A 75 0.37 -5.55 -0.29
CA LEU A 75 1.32 -6.04 -1.29
C LEU A 75 1.87 -7.43 -0.93
N LEU A 76 2.06 -7.72 0.35
CA LEU A 76 2.46 -9.05 0.83
C LEU A 76 1.37 -10.10 0.55
N ILE A 77 0.09 -9.76 0.70
CA ILE A 77 -1.02 -10.65 0.30
C ILE A 77 -0.92 -10.98 -1.19
N HIS A 78 -0.74 -9.97 -2.05
CA HIS A 78 -0.58 -10.19 -3.51
C HIS A 78 0.63 -11.05 -3.86
N GLN A 79 1.68 -11.02 -3.04
CA GLN A 79 2.87 -11.86 -3.18
C GLN A 79 2.71 -13.26 -2.59
N LYS A 80 1.51 -13.62 -2.08
CA LYS A 80 1.22 -14.87 -1.36
C LYS A 80 2.04 -15.05 -0.09
N GLN A 81 2.54 -13.95 0.48
CA GLN A 81 3.28 -13.89 1.73
C GLN A 81 2.31 -13.60 2.89
N GLU A 82 1.37 -14.52 3.09
CA GLU A 82 0.26 -14.33 4.02
C GLU A 82 0.72 -14.18 5.48
N ASN A 83 1.76 -14.91 5.89
CA ASN A 83 2.24 -14.85 7.27
C ASN A 83 2.86 -13.48 7.56
N GLU A 84 3.65 -12.97 6.61
CA GLU A 84 4.28 -11.66 6.67
C GLU A 84 3.21 -10.56 6.64
N ALA A 85 2.20 -10.68 5.76
CA ALA A 85 1.07 -9.75 5.71
C ALA A 85 0.34 -9.66 7.05
N ARG A 86 0.05 -10.81 7.66
CA ARG A 86 -0.58 -10.90 8.98
C ARG A 86 0.23 -10.19 10.04
N GLN A 87 1.53 -10.51 10.14
CA GLN A 87 2.43 -9.87 11.10
C GLN A 87 2.46 -8.35 10.90
N ARG A 88 2.41 -7.88 9.64
CA ARG A 88 2.31 -6.44 9.36
C ARG A 88 1.03 -5.84 9.91
N PHE A 89 -0.14 -6.41 9.62
CA PHE A 89 -1.39 -5.90 10.16
C PHE A 89 -1.44 -5.94 11.69
N GLU A 90 -0.98 -7.03 12.32
CA GLU A 90 -0.88 -7.16 13.77
C GLU A 90 0.00 -6.05 14.37
N SER A 91 1.18 -5.79 13.78
CA SER A 91 2.07 -4.72 14.25
C SER A 91 1.46 -3.31 14.13
N ILE A 92 0.57 -3.10 13.15
CA ILE A 92 -0.18 -1.85 13.00
C ILE A 92 -1.21 -1.74 14.12
N LEU A 93 -1.91 -2.83 14.44
CA LEU A 93 -2.93 -2.87 15.49
C LEU A 93 -2.35 -2.77 16.90
N GLU A 94 -1.14 -3.27 17.15
CA GLU A 94 -0.44 -3.03 18.43
C GLU A 94 -0.28 -1.54 18.72
N LYS A 95 0.02 -0.74 17.68
CA LYS A 95 0.22 0.72 17.79
C LYS A 95 -1.09 1.49 17.66
N LYS A 96 -2.01 1.02 16.83
CA LYS A 96 -3.31 1.64 16.53
C LYS A 96 -4.42 0.58 16.61
N PRO A 97 -4.87 0.21 17.82
CA PRO A 97 -5.82 -0.90 18.01
C PRO A 97 -7.18 -0.72 17.31
N LYS A 98 -7.53 0.52 16.94
CA LYS A 98 -8.78 0.87 16.26
C LYS A 98 -8.58 1.18 14.77
N ASN A 99 -7.44 0.81 14.18
CA ASN A 99 -7.20 1.02 12.75
C ASN A 99 -8.11 0.08 11.95
N VAL A 100 -9.15 0.65 11.33
CA VAL A 100 -10.19 -0.11 10.60
C VAL A 100 -9.60 -0.87 9.43
N ASP A 101 -8.64 -0.29 8.70
CA ASP A 101 -8.03 -0.91 7.53
C ASP A 101 -7.21 -2.16 7.91
N ALA A 102 -6.46 -2.11 9.01
CA ALA A 102 -5.71 -3.26 9.50
C ALA A 102 -6.61 -4.36 10.05
N ILE A 103 -7.70 -4.00 10.74
CA ILE A 103 -8.73 -4.97 11.18
C ILE A 103 -9.34 -5.65 9.95
N MET A 104 -9.70 -4.87 8.93
CA MET A 104 -10.29 -5.38 7.69
C MET A 104 -9.32 -6.28 6.93
N GLY A 105 -8.05 -5.89 6.82
CA GLY A 105 -7.00 -6.69 6.18
C GLY A 105 -6.86 -8.08 6.82
N LEU A 106 -6.82 -8.16 8.16
CA LEU A 106 -6.81 -9.44 8.87
C LEU A 106 -8.10 -10.25 8.65
N ALA A 107 -9.26 -9.59 8.71
CA ALA A 107 -10.54 -10.26 8.51
C ALA A 107 -10.63 -10.92 7.12
N VAL A 108 -10.26 -10.19 6.06
CA VAL A 108 -10.23 -10.72 4.68
C VAL A 108 -9.29 -11.92 4.59
N GLN A 109 -8.06 -11.80 5.13
CA GLN A 109 -7.09 -12.89 5.09
C GLN A 109 -7.56 -14.16 5.83
N LEU A 110 -8.25 -14.01 6.96
CA LEU A 110 -8.78 -15.15 7.71
C LEU A 110 -9.94 -15.83 6.96
N LEU A 111 -10.83 -15.05 6.37
CA LEU A 111 -11.97 -15.57 5.61
C LEU A 111 -11.53 -16.35 4.37
N GLU A 112 -10.50 -15.89 3.65
CA GLU A 112 -9.94 -16.63 2.51
C GLU A 112 -9.40 -18.00 2.95
N LYS A 113 -8.70 -18.06 4.08
CA LYS A 113 -8.14 -19.31 4.61
C LYS A 113 -9.21 -20.31 5.04
N ASP A 114 -10.28 -19.84 5.68
CA ASP A 114 -11.37 -20.69 6.16
C ASP A 114 -12.26 -21.17 5.00
N PHE A 115 -12.41 -20.38 3.93
CA PHE A 115 -13.11 -20.81 2.71
C PHE A 115 -12.47 -22.06 2.07
N TRP A 116 -11.14 -22.14 2.02
CA TRP A 116 -10.42 -23.32 1.51
C TRP A 116 -10.34 -24.50 2.49
N ARG A 117 -10.80 -24.34 3.74
CA ARG A 117 -10.84 -25.39 4.76
C ARG A 117 -12.18 -26.12 4.82
N ILE A 118 -13.21 -25.66 4.11
CA ILE A 118 -14.46 -26.39 3.99
C ILE A 118 -14.17 -27.66 3.18
N PRO A 119 -14.34 -28.88 3.73
CA PRO A 119 -14.25 -30.08 2.94
C PRO A 119 -15.30 -29.99 1.85
N GLN A 120 -14.89 -30.08 0.57
CA GLN A 120 -15.85 -30.30 -0.50
C GLN A 120 -16.50 -31.65 -0.22
N LEU A 121 -17.72 -31.63 0.33
CA LEU A 121 -18.56 -32.82 0.47
C LEU A 121 -18.96 -33.22 -0.96
N ALA A 122 -18.17 -34.11 -1.55
CA ALA A 122 -18.48 -34.86 -2.76
C ALA A 122 -18.87 -36.29 -2.38
#